data_AF-A0A7Z8QRP6-F1
#
_entry.id   AF-A0A7Z8QRP6-F1
#
_cell.length_a   1.000
_cell.length_b   1.000
_cell.length_c   1.000
_cell.angle_alpha   90.00
_cell.angle_beta   90.00
_cell.angle_gamma   90.00
#
_symmetry.space_group_name_H-M   'P 1'
#
loop_
_entity.id
_entity.type
_entity.pdbx_description
1 polymer ?
#
loop_
_entity_poly.entity_id
_entity_poly.type
_entity_poly.pdbx_seq_one_letter_code
_entity_poly.pdbx_strand_id
1 'polypeptide(L)'
;MEKKHIGQHISHKFNEEIEDIRNKVLVMGGLVEQQSLDAMEALSMGDVELAEQVVQKDAAVNALEGEIDEDCLLIIAKRQPAAFDLRLLIAISKTITELERIGDQATRIAEMVFKLEEHNRDLSEFYELKHLSELVRTILHDALDVFARLDVESSVGILAQDKDIDREYVGIFRQLTLSMMEDNRNIKRALYIMNVIRSLERIGDHACNVCEYVIYAVKGEDVRHMQQEDIKQVILG
;
A
#
# COMPACT_ATOMS: atom_id res chain seq x y z
N MET A 1 -11.65 7.89 -25.57
CA MET A 1 -10.86 6.84 -26.24
C MET A 1 -10.15 6.12 -25.10
N GLU A 2 -10.35 4.86 -24.73
CA GLU A 2 -10.87 3.66 -25.40
C GLU A 2 -11.52 2.76 -24.32
N LYS A 3 -12.85 2.64 -24.27
CA LYS A 3 -13.58 1.73 -23.34
C LYS A 3 -13.63 0.32 -23.94
N LYS A 4 -12.50 -0.39 -24.04
CA LYS A 4 -12.45 -1.65 -24.80
C LYS A 4 -11.69 -2.79 -24.13
N HIS A 5 -11.76 -2.92 -22.80
CA HIS A 5 -11.25 -4.09 -22.07
C HIS A 5 -12.31 -4.87 -21.27
N ILE A 6 -13.51 -4.31 -21.05
CA ILE A 6 -14.63 -5.08 -20.52
C ILE A 6 -15.35 -5.70 -21.72
N GLY A 7 -15.33 -7.04 -21.82
CA GLY A 7 -15.91 -7.76 -22.95
C GLY A 7 -17.35 -7.33 -23.22
N GLN A 8 -17.62 -6.81 -24.43
CA GLN A 8 -18.94 -6.36 -24.89
C GLN A 8 -20.01 -7.47 -24.98
N HIS A 9 -19.79 -8.63 -24.35
CA HIS A 9 -20.60 -9.83 -24.51
C HIS A 9 -21.16 -10.42 -23.19
N ILE A 10 -20.92 -9.77 -22.04
CA ILE A 10 -21.39 -10.26 -20.73
C ILE A 10 -22.47 -9.32 -20.19
N SER A 11 -23.48 -9.90 -19.53
CA SER A 11 -24.69 -9.23 -18.99
C SER A 11 -24.38 -7.85 -18.39
N HIS A 12 -25.15 -6.82 -18.73
CA HIS A 12 -25.03 -5.47 -18.14
C HIS A 12 -24.87 -5.50 -16.62
N LYS A 13 -25.64 -6.39 -15.97
CA LYS A 13 -25.63 -6.60 -14.53
C LYS A 13 -24.30 -7.13 -14.00
N PHE A 14 -23.59 -7.96 -14.77
CA PHE A 14 -22.25 -8.43 -14.40
C PHE A 14 -21.22 -7.30 -14.45
N ASN A 15 -21.30 -6.44 -15.47
CA ASN A 15 -20.40 -5.29 -15.55
C ASN A 15 -20.66 -4.29 -14.41
N GLU A 16 -21.92 -4.10 -14.02
CA GLU A 16 -22.28 -3.33 -12.82
C GLU A 16 -21.68 -3.96 -11.55
N GLU A 17 -21.84 -5.27 -11.36
CA GLU A 17 -21.27 -6.01 -10.21
C GLU A 17 -19.74 -5.84 -10.12
N ILE A 18 -19.02 -5.87 -11.26
CA ILE A 18 -17.56 -5.64 -11.29
C ILE A 18 -17.20 -4.19 -10.96
N GLU A 19 -17.90 -3.21 -11.54
CA GLU A 19 -17.62 -1.80 -11.27
C GLU A 19 -17.93 -1.42 -9.81
N ASP A 20 -18.97 -2.00 -9.22
CA ASP A 20 -19.30 -1.80 -7.81
C ASP A 20 -18.16 -2.29 -6.90
N ILE A 21 -17.61 -3.48 -7.16
CA ILE A 21 -16.45 -3.98 -6.42
C ILE A 21 -15.24 -3.06 -6.60
N ARG A 22 -14.95 -2.64 -7.83
CA ARG A 22 -13.81 -1.73 -8.09
C ARG A 22 -13.96 -0.42 -7.31
N ASN A 23 -15.17 0.12 -7.24
CA ASN A 23 -15.45 1.31 -6.44
C ASN A 23 -15.21 1.07 -4.94
N LYS A 24 -15.61 -0.09 -4.41
CA LYS A 24 -15.33 -0.45 -3.00
C LYS A 24 -13.83 -0.55 -2.71
N VAL A 25 -13.05 -1.15 -3.63
CA VAL A 25 -11.58 -1.19 -3.51
C VAL A 25 -10.98 0.21 -3.47
N LEU A 26 -11.45 1.14 -4.32
CA LEU A 26 -10.99 2.52 -4.30
C LEU A 26 -11.37 3.27 -3.02
N VAL A 27 -12.56 3.00 -2.47
CA VAL A 27 -12.95 3.53 -1.15
C VAL A 27 -12.03 3.00 -0.05
N MET A 28 -11.75 1.70 -0.04
CA MET A 28 -10.80 1.08 0.90
C MET A 28 -9.41 1.69 0.76
N GLY A 29 -8.93 1.87 -0.48
CA GLY A 29 -7.64 2.50 -0.77
C GLY A 29 -7.55 3.93 -0.23
N GLY A 30 -8.58 4.75 -0.42
CA GLY A 30 -8.63 6.11 0.14
C GLY A 30 -8.63 6.14 1.67
N LEU A 31 -9.28 5.18 2.33
CA LEU A 31 -9.24 5.06 3.79
C LEU A 31 -7.82 4.73 4.28
N VAL A 32 -7.15 3.79 3.61
CA VAL A 32 -5.80 3.34 3.96
C VAL A 32 -4.74 4.42 3.67
N GLU A 33 -4.90 5.18 2.58
CA GLU A 33 -4.06 6.36 2.27
C GLU A 33 -4.20 7.42 3.37
N GLN A 34 -5.42 7.73 3.80
CA GLN A 34 -5.68 8.66 4.90
C GLN A 34 -5.15 8.13 6.24
N GLN A 35 -5.32 6.84 6.52
CA GLN A 35 -4.82 6.20 7.75
C GLN A 35 -3.29 6.30 7.84
N SER A 36 -2.59 6.10 6.71
CA SER A 36 -1.13 6.23 6.63
C SER A 36 -0.66 7.68 6.83
N LEU A 37 -1.39 8.64 6.26
CA LEU A 37 -1.17 10.08 6.47
C LEU A 37 -1.36 10.49 7.93
N ASP A 38 -2.52 10.16 8.50
CA ASP A 38 -2.88 10.46 9.89
C ASP A 38 -1.85 9.84 10.86
N ALA A 39 -1.38 8.61 10.60
CA ALA A 39 -0.37 7.95 11.43
C ALA A 39 0.96 8.70 11.46
N MET A 40 1.42 9.19 10.31
CA MET A 40 2.67 9.94 10.20
C MET A 40 2.54 11.35 10.77
N GLU A 41 1.38 11.99 10.61
CA GLU A 41 1.08 13.28 11.24
C GLU A 41 1.05 13.14 12.77
N ALA A 42 0.37 12.11 13.28
CA ALA A 42 0.33 11.79 14.71
C ALA A 42 1.72 11.55 15.27
N LEU A 43 2.58 10.84 14.53
CA LEU A 43 3.97 10.63 14.92
C LEU A 43 4.78 11.93 14.94
N SER A 44 4.64 12.76 13.91
CA SER A 44 5.44 13.99 13.75
C SER A 44 5.06 15.08 14.74
N MET A 45 3.76 15.33 14.93
CA MET A 45 3.26 16.33 15.88
C MET A 45 3.24 15.81 17.29
N GLY A 46 3.23 14.48 17.40
CA GLY A 46 2.99 13.88 18.65
C GLY A 46 1.55 13.96 19.12
N ASP A 47 0.62 13.67 18.23
CA ASP A 47 -0.78 13.68 18.55
C ASP A 47 -1.25 12.28 18.98
N VAL A 48 -1.44 12.10 20.29
CA VAL A 48 -1.91 10.84 20.87
C VAL A 48 -3.37 10.57 20.49
N GLU A 49 -4.18 11.62 20.39
CA GLU A 49 -5.60 11.52 20.06
C GLU A 49 -5.78 11.10 18.59
N LEU A 50 -4.99 11.68 17.69
CA LEU A 50 -4.95 11.27 16.28
C LEU A 50 -4.43 9.83 16.13
N ALA A 51 -3.41 9.42 16.90
CA ALA A 51 -2.93 8.04 16.88
C ALA A 51 -4.02 7.04 17.31
N GLU A 52 -4.81 7.35 18.34
CA GLU A 52 -5.95 6.50 18.75
C GLU A 52 -7.01 6.41 17.65
N GLN A 53 -7.30 7.51 16.96
CA GLN A 53 -8.25 7.51 15.84
C GLN A 53 -7.76 6.63 14.70
N VAL A 54 -6.46 6.65 14.37
CA VAL A 54 -5.87 5.77 13.35
C VAL A 54 -6.12 4.30 13.70
N VAL A 55 -5.83 3.90 14.94
CA VAL A 55 -6.04 2.51 15.41
C VAL A 55 -7.51 2.11 15.36
N GLN A 56 -8.43 3.02 15.70
CA GLN A 56 -9.86 2.73 15.68
C GLN A 56 -10.43 2.60 14.26
N LYS A 57 -9.91 3.38 13.29
CA LYS A 57 -10.36 3.36 11.90
C LYS A 57 -9.99 2.06 11.17
N ASP A 58 -9.00 1.31 11.66
CA ASP A 58 -8.55 0.03 11.10
C ASP A 58 -9.68 -1.00 10.93
N ALA A 59 -10.63 -1.02 11.88
CA ALA A 59 -11.79 -1.92 11.81
C ALA A 59 -12.66 -1.71 10.56
N ALA A 60 -12.70 -0.48 10.02
CA ALA A 60 -13.44 -0.19 8.78
C ALA A 60 -12.74 -0.77 7.55
N VAL A 61 -11.39 -0.79 7.54
CA VAL A 61 -10.59 -1.40 6.47
C VAL A 61 -10.81 -2.92 6.47
N ASN A 62 -10.73 -3.57 7.63
CA ASN A 62 -10.98 -5.00 7.78
C ASN A 62 -12.41 -5.39 7.37
N ALA A 63 -13.41 -4.55 7.68
CA ALA A 63 -14.78 -4.78 7.27
C ALA A 63 -14.96 -4.71 5.74
N LEU A 64 -14.33 -3.73 5.09
CA LEU A 64 -14.36 -3.60 3.63
C LEU A 64 -13.62 -4.74 2.93
N GLU A 65 -12.49 -5.19 3.47
CA GLU A 65 -11.79 -6.37 2.96
C GLU A 65 -12.72 -7.59 2.90
N GLY A 66 -13.38 -7.92 4.02
CA GLY A 66 -14.31 -9.05 4.08
C GLY A 66 -15.51 -8.90 3.16
N GLU A 67 -16.08 -7.69 3.05
CA GLU A 67 -17.20 -7.41 2.14
C GLU A 67 -16.80 -7.60 0.67
N ILE A 68 -15.64 -7.08 0.27
CA ILE A 68 -15.17 -7.17 -1.11
C ILE A 68 -14.80 -8.61 -1.49
N ASP A 69 -14.19 -9.36 -0.58
CA ASP A 69 -13.84 -10.76 -0.82
C ASP A 69 -15.10 -11.63 -1.00
N GLU A 70 -16.12 -11.44 -0.15
CA GLU A 70 -17.40 -12.13 -0.28
C GLU A 70 -18.08 -11.82 -1.63
N ASP A 71 -18.09 -10.56 -2.05
CA ASP A 71 -18.64 -10.15 -3.33
C ASP A 71 -17.90 -10.80 -4.52
N CYS A 72 -16.56 -10.86 -4.45
CA CYS A 72 -15.74 -11.52 -5.47
C CYS A 72 -16.11 -13.01 -5.59
N LEU A 73 -16.21 -13.71 -4.45
CA LEU A 73 -16.60 -15.12 -4.40
C LEU A 73 -18.00 -15.36 -4.97
N LEU A 74 -18.97 -14.49 -4.62
CA LEU A 74 -20.33 -14.57 -5.12
C LEU A 74 -20.41 -14.39 -6.64
N ILE A 75 -19.64 -13.43 -7.19
CA ILE A 75 -19.58 -13.22 -8.64
C ILE A 75 -18.98 -14.45 -9.33
N ILE A 76 -17.85 -14.96 -8.85
CA ILE A 76 -17.19 -16.14 -9.42
C ILE A 76 -18.16 -17.34 -9.43
N ALA A 77 -18.81 -17.60 -8.31
CA ALA A 77 -19.74 -18.72 -8.15
C ALA A 77 -20.98 -18.60 -9.05
N LYS A 78 -21.56 -17.40 -9.18
CA LYS A 78 -22.81 -17.18 -9.92
C LYS A 78 -22.60 -17.05 -11.42
N ARG A 79 -21.46 -16.52 -11.85
CA ARG A 79 -21.28 -16.02 -13.23
C ARG A 79 -20.24 -16.80 -14.04
N GLN A 80 -19.37 -17.56 -13.38
CA GLN A 80 -18.28 -18.30 -14.05
C GLN A 80 -17.51 -17.42 -15.05
N PRO A 81 -16.91 -16.31 -14.57
CA PRO A 81 -16.24 -15.33 -15.42
C PRO A 81 -15.10 -15.98 -16.21
N ALA A 82 -14.86 -15.49 -17.43
CA ALA A 82 -13.87 -16.07 -18.33
C ALA A 82 -12.66 -15.15 -18.50
N ALA A 83 -11.48 -15.77 -18.64
CA ALA A 83 -10.23 -15.12 -19.01
C ALA A 83 -9.93 -13.84 -18.21
N PHE A 84 -10.12 -12.66 -18.82
CA PHE A 84 -9.81 -11.36 -18.22
C PHE A 84 -10.61 -11.10 -16.95
N ASP A 85 -11.92 -11.34 -16.94
CA ASP A 85 -12.76 -10.99 -15.79
C ASP A 85 -12.42 -11.85 -14.56
N LEU A 86 -12.06 -13.12 -14.77
CA LEU A 86 -11.57 -13.97 -13.70
C LEU A 86 -10.22 -13.48 -13.15
N ARG A 87 -9.29 -13.08 -14.03
CA ARG A 87 -8.01 -12.51 -13.59
C ARG A 87 -8.20 -11.21 -12.82
N LEU A 88 -9.13 -10.35 -13.27
CA LEU A 88 -9.45 -9.10 -12.59
C LEU A 88 -10.01 -9.36 -11.18
N LEU A 89 -10.94 -10.30 -11.02
CA LEU A 89 -11.48 -10.68 -9.70
C LEU A 89 -10.41 -11.27 -8.78
N ILE A 90 -9.51 -12.12 -9.31
CA ILE A 90 -8.37 -12.64 -8.54
C ILE A 90 -7.41 -11.51 -8.14
N ALA A 91 -7.13 -10.57 -9.04
CA ALA A 91 -6.29 -9.41 -8.76
C ALA A 91 -6.92 -8.51 -7.69
N ILE A 92 -8.24 -8.30 -7.73
CA ILE A 92 -8.98 -7.56 -6.71
C ILE A 92 -8.86 -8.24 -5.34
N SER A 93 -9.18 -9.53 -5.24
CA SER A 93 -9.11 -10.29 -3.97
C SER A 93 -7.70 -10.26 -3.37
N LYS A 94 -6.65 -10.26 -4.18
CA LYS A 94 -5.27 -10.07 -3.67
C LYS A 94 -4.97 -8.62 -3.30
N THR A 95 -5.45 -7.65 -4.09
CA THR A 95 -5.23 -6.21 -3.84
C THR A 95 -5.83 -5.79 -2.51
N ILE A 96 -7.04 -6.23 -2.16
CA ILE A 96 -7.66 -5.88 -0.87
C ILE A 96 -6.85 -6.39 0.32
N THR A 97 -6.23 -7.56 0.21
CA THR A 97 -5.32 -8.07 1.26
C THR A 97 -4.08 -7.18 1.38
N GLU A 98 -3.50 -6.69 0.27
CA GLU A 98 -2.39 -5.73 0.36
C GLU A 98 -2.83 -4.40 1.00
N LEU A 99 -4.06 -3.92 0.70
CA LEU A 99 -4.61 -2.71 1.32
C LEU A 99 -4.85 -2.88 2.83
N GLU A 100 -5.36 -4.03 3.27
CA GLU A 100 -5.46 -4.37 4.70
C GLU A 100 -4.08 -4.34 5.36
N ARG A 101 -3.07 -4.93 4.71
CA ARG A 101 -1.69 -4.97 5.23
C ARG A 101 -1.05 -3.59 5.37
N ILE A 102 -1.41 -2.65 4.50
CA ILE A 102 -1.00 -1.24 4.60
C ILE A 102 -1.70 -0.57 5.79
N GLY A 103 -3.00 -0.77 5.97
CA GLY A 103 -3.74 -0.28 7.15
C GLY A 103 -3.12 -0.79 8.47
N ASP A 104 -2.78 -2.07 8.50
CA ASP A 104 -2.02 -2.74 9.58
C ASP A 104 -0.68 -2.03 9.87
N GLN A 105 0.07 -1.63 8.84
CA GLN A 105 1.33 -0.90 9.01
C GLN A 105 1.09 0.52 9.54
N ALA A 106 0.06 1.21 9.05
CA ALA A 106 -0.31 2.54 9.55
C ALA A 106 -0.69 2.49 11.03
N THR A 107 -1.44 1.47 11.45
CA THR A 107 -1.76 1.20 12.86
C THR A 107 -0.49 0.99 13.69
N ARG A 108 0.48 0.21 13.20
CA ARG A 108 1.78 0.02 13.90
C ARG A 108 2.57 1.31 14.04
N ILE A 109 2.52 2.21 13.06
CA ILE A 109 3.15 3.54 13.14
C ILE A 109 2.47 4.37 14.24
N ALA A 110 1.13 4.42 14.24
CA ALA A 110 0.36 5.12 15.29
C ALA A 110 0.66 4.57 16.69
N GLU A 111 0.82 3.25 16.84
CA GLU A 111 1.20 2.65 18.12
C GLU A 111 2.58 3.10 18.63
N MET A 112 3.50 3.52 17.75
CA MET A 112 4.80 4.06 18.17
C MET A 112 4.67 5.42 18.85
N VAL A 113 3.60 6.17 18.58
CA VAL A 113 3.33 7.47 19.19
C VAL A 113 3.21 7.35 20.71
N PHE A 114 2.47 6.35 21.19
CA PHE A 114 2.33 6.06 22.62
C PHE A 114 3.65 5.64 23.27
N LYS A 115 4.49 4.88 22.54
CA LYS A 115 5.78 4.40 23.04
C LYS A 115 6.84 5.49 23.11
N LEU A 116 6.78 6.47 22.21
CA LEU A 116 7.71 7.60 22.16
C LEU A 116 7.38 8.70 23.17
N GLU A 117 6.13 8.80 23.61
CA GLU A 117 5.71 9.73 24.68
C GLU A 117 6.56 9.56 25.95
N GLU A 118 6.90 8.31 26.30
CA GLU A 118 7.71 7.97 27.47
C GLU A 118 9.23 8.20 27.28
N HIS A 119 9.69 8.48 26.05
CA HIS A 119 11.08 8.27 25.65
C HIS A 119 11.74 9.42 24.85
N ASN A 120 11.33 10.66 25.12
CA ASN A 120 11.76 11.89 24.41
C ASN A 120 11.34 11.89 22.94
N ARG A 121 10.38 12.77 22.64
CA ARG A 121 9.64 12.81 21.37
C ARG A 121 10.30 13.64 20.27
N ASP A 122 11.41 14.31 20.54
CA ASP A 122 12.04 15.13 19.51
C ASP A 122 12.33 14.24 18.28
N LEU A 123 11.79 14.58 17.11
CA LEU A 123 12.05 13.89 15.84
C LEU A 123 12.79 14.81 14.86
N SER A 124 13.19 16.01 15.29
CA SER A 124 13.86 17.00 14.45
C SER A 124 15.18 16.51 13.84
N GLU A 125 15.78 15.49 14.44
CA GLU A 125 17.00 14.83 13.98
C GLU A 125 16.79 13.88 12.79
N PHE A 126 15.54 13.56 12.42
CA PHE A 126 15.20 12.57 11.37
C PHE A 126 14.47 13.23 10.19
N TYR A 127 15.11 14.17 9.51
CA TYR A 127 14.55 14.82 8.33
C TYR A 127 14.22 13.80 7.22
N GLU A 128 15.07 12.79 7.09
CA GLU A 128 14.95 11.69 6.14
C GLU A 128 13.68 10.84 6.37
N LEU A 129 13.16 10.77 7.60
CA LEU A 129 11.91 10.06 7.88
C LEU A 129 10.72 10.70 7.18
N LYS A 130 10.68 12.04 7.15
CA LYS A 130 9.62 12.77 6.46
C LYS A 130 9.68 12.52 4.96
N HIS A 131 10.89 12.54 4.39
CA HIS A 131 11.09 12.29 2.97
C HIS A 131 10.67 10.86 2.58
N LEU A 132 11.07 9.85 3.37
CA LEU A 132 10.65 8.46 3.16
C LEU A 132 9.11 8.32 3.20
N SER A 133 8.47 8.99 4.16
CA SER A 133 7.01 9.01 4.26
C SER A 133 6.33 9.64 3.03
N GLU A 134 6.88 10.74 2.50
CA GLU A 134 6.36 11.39 1.30
C GLU A 134 6.52 10.50 0.05
N LEU A 135 7.64 9.78 -0.07
CA LEU A 135 7.90 8.83 -1.14
C LEU A 135 6.90 7.66 -1.10
N VAL A 136 6.76 7.02 0.06
CA VAL A 136 5.82 5.91 0.28
C VAL A 136 4.38 6.33 0.00
N ARG A 137 3.98 7.54 0.44
CA ARG A 137 2.65 8.09 0.15
C ARG A 137 2.42 8.26 -1.35
N THR A 138 3.43 8.75 -2.07
CA THR A 138 3.34 8.95 -3.53
C THR A 138 3.18 7.61 -4.24
N ILE A 139 3.96 6.60 -3.87
CA ILE A 139 3.85 5.25 -4.43
C ILE A 139 2.49 4.62 -4.14
N LEU A 140 1.95 4.77 -2.93
CA LEU A 140 0.62 4.28 -2.58
C LEU A 140 -0.47 4.97 -3.42
N HIS A 141 -0.42 6.30 -3.54
CA HIS A 141 -1.35 7.07 -4.35
C HIS A 141 -1.33 6.63 -5.82
N ASP A 142 -0.13 6.53 -6.39
CA ASP A 142 0.07 6.15 -7.78
C ASP A 142 -0.38 4.69 -8.02
N ALA A 143 -0.13 3.78 -7.07
CA ALA A 143 -0.58 2.39 -7.12
C ALA A 143 -2.13 2.29 -7.19
N LEU A 144 -2.84 3.12 -6.43
CA LEU A 144 -4.30 3.21 -6.48
C LEU A 144 -4.80 3.80 -7.81
N ASP A 145 -4.11 4.80 -8.35
CA ASP A 145 -4.47 5.41 -9.65
C ASP A 145 -4.28 4.42 -10.81
N VAL A 146 -3.17 3.67 -10.84
CA VAL A 146 -2.96 2.65 -11.87
C VAL A 146 -3.93 1.50 -11.73
N PHE A 147 -4.36 1.13 -10.52
CA PHE A 147 -5.45 0.17 -10.32
C PHE A 147 -6.79 0.69 -10.85
N ALA A 148 -7.12 1.96 -10.58
CA ALA A 148 -8.34 2.59 -11.09
C ALA A 148 -8.41 2.62 -12.62
N ARG A 149 -7.25 2.78 -13.27
CA ARG A 149 -7.13 2.89 -14.74
C ARG A 149 -6.76 1.59 -15.44
N LEU A 150 -6.33 0.57 -14.68
CA LEU A 150 -5.68 -0.64 -15.18
C LEU A 150 -4.48 -0.31 -16.09
N ASP A 151 -3.68 0.68 -15.67
CA ASP A 151 -2.58 1.24 -16.47
C ASP A 151 -1.26 0.49 -16.21
N VAL A 152 -0.99 -0.47 -17.09
CA VAL A 152 0.21 -1.32 -17.05
C VAL A 152 1.51 -0.54 -17.24
N GLU A 153 1.53 0.50 -18.08
CA GLU A 153 2.78 1.24 -18.35
C GLU A 153 3.22 2.01 -17.12
N SER A 154 2.27 2.70 -16.48
CA SER A 154 2.50 3.42 -15.24
C SER A 154 2.87 2.46 -14.09
N SER A 155 2.28 1.26 -14.01
CA SER A 155 2.67 0.23 -13.02
C SER A 155 4.16 -0.10 -13.08
N VAL A 156 4.73 -0.29 -14.29
CA VAL A 156 6.17 -0.58 -14.45
C VAL A 156 7.04 0.60 -13.97
N GLY A 157 6.58 1.83 -14.18
CA GLY A 157 7.26 3.03 -13.71
C GLY A 157 7.28 3.14 -12.18
N ILE A 158 6.18 2.80 -11.51
CA ILE A 158 6.07 2.81 -10.04
C ILE A 158 6.97 1.74 -9.43
N LEU A 159 6.96 0.52 -9.98
CA LEU A 159 7.83 -0.57 -9.51
C LEU A 159 9.31 -0.18 -9.53
N ALA A 160 9.73 0.72 -10.43
CA ALA A 160 11.11 1.21 -10.48
C ALA A 160 11.50 2.08 -9.27
N GLN A 161 10.54 2.76 -8.64
CA GLN A 161 10.76 3.68 -7.52
C GLN A 161 11.03 2.96 -6.19
N ASP A 162 10.75 1.67 -6.10
CA ASP A 162 11.00 0.83 -4.92
C ASP A 162 12.47 0.89 -4.43
N LYS A 163 13.41 0.97 -5.38
CA LYS A 163 14.85 1.14 -5.10
C LYS A 163 15.18 2.42 -4.33
N ASP A 164 14.35 3.46 -4.45
CA ASP A 164 14.54 4.72 -3.73
C ASP A 164 14.08 4.59 -2.26
N ILE A 165 12.99 3.87 -1.99
CA ILE A 165 12.55 3.51 -0.62
C ILE A 165 13.67 2.73 0.09
N ASP A 166 14.17 1.69 -0.55
CA ASP A 166 15.27 0.85 -0.03
C ASP A 166 16.51 1.68 0.35
N ARG A 167 16.89 2.61 -0.53
CA ARG A 167 18.06 3.47 -0.32
C ARG A 167 17.87 4.35 0.91
N GLU A 168 16.70 4.96 1.06
CA GLU A 168 16.38 5.82 2.20
C GLU A 168 16.28 5.03 3.50
N TYR A 169 15.63 3.87 3.47
CA TYR A 169 15.58 2.95 4.61
C TYR A 169 16.98 2.62 5.13
N VAL A 170 17.91 2.24 4.23
CA VAL A 170 19.31 1.95 4.61
C VAL A 170 20.03 3.19 5.16
N GLY A 171 19.73 4.37 4.61
CA GLY A 171 20.26 5.65 5.10
C GLY A 171 19.85 5.93 6.55
N ILE A 172 18.55 5.89 6.82
CA ILE A 172 17.99 6.15 8.16
C ILE A 172 18.46 5.08 9.15
N PHE A 173 18.50 3.81 8.74
CA PHE A 173 19.01 2.72 9.57
C PHE A 173 20.44 2.96 10.06
N ARG A 174 21.33 3.46 9.18
CA ARG A 174 22.71 3.79 9.54
C ARG A 174 22.76 4.95 10.53
N GLN A 175 21.97 6.00 10.31
CA GLN A 175 21.90 7.15 11.23
C GLN A 175 21.41 6.73 12.63
N LEU A 176 20.35 5.93 12.70
CA LEU A 176 19.85 5.36 13.96
C LEU A 176 20.93 4.54 14.65
N THR A 177 21.69 3.74 13.90
CA THR A 177 22.78 2.93 14.46
C THR A 177 23.89 3.80 15.05
N LEU A 178 24.29 4.88 14.36
CA LEU A 178 25.29 5.82 14.87
C LEU A 178 24.80 6.51 16.15
N SER A 179 23.54 6.99 16.17
CA SER A 179 22.92 7.60 17.35
C SER A 179 22.94 6.69 18.58
N MET A 180 22.70 5.37 18.38
CA MET A 180 22.79 4.37 19.44
C MET A 180 24.22 4.15 19.96
N MET A 181 25.22 4.28 19.10
CA MET A 181 26.64 4.15 19.46
C MET A 181 27.17 5.39 20.19
N GLU A 182 26.67 6.57 19.85
CA GLU A 182 27.04 7.84 20.48
C GLU A 182 26.47 7.98 21.90
N ASP A 183 25.22 7.57 22.13
CA ASP A 183 24.58 7.62 23.44
C ASP A 183 23.64 6.44 23.68
N ASN A 184 23.93 5.64 24.70
CA ASN A 184 23.13 4.46 25.05
C ASN A 184 21.70 4.79 25.50
N ARG A 185 21.42 6.05 25.90
CA ARG A 185 20.09 6.52 26.25
C ARG A 185 19.17 6.59 25.03
N ASN A 186 19.74 6.70 23.83
CA ASN A 186 18.98 6.77 22.57
C ASN A 186 18.53 5.39 22.05
N ILE A 187 19.04 4.28 22.60
CA ILE A 187 18.77 2.92 22.09
C ILE A 187 17.27 2.65 21.95
N LYS A 188 16.47 2.91 22.99
CA LYS A 188 15.03 2.64 22.94
C LYS A 188 14.32 3.49 21.88
N ARG A 189 14.57 4.80 21.87
CA ARG A 189 14.01 5.74 20.87
C ARG A 189 14.37 5.31 19.45
N ALA A 190 15.64 4.98 19.22
CA ALA A 190 16.11 4.52 17.92
C ALA A 190 15.42 3.22 17.47
N LEU A 191 15.18 2.27 18.37
CA LEU A 191 14.44 1.04 18.06
C LEU A 191 12.97 1.32 17.71
N TYR A 192 12.31 2.28 18.35
CA TYR A 192 10.93 2.65 17.98
C TYR A 192 10.88 3.28 16.59
N ILE A 193 11.80 4.21 16.29
CA ILE A 193 11.89 4.82 14.96
C ILE A 193 12.26 3.77 13.90
N MET A 194 13.08 2.79 14.26
CA MET A 194 13.40 1.66 13.38
C MET A 194 12.16 0.82 13.02
N ASN A 195 11.18 0.71 13.93
CA ASN A 195 9.90 0.08 13.62
C ASN A 195 9.05 0.94 12.68
N VAL A 196 9.06 2.27 12.84
CA VAL A 196 8.36 3.20 11.93
C VAL A 196 8.89 3.07 10.51
N ILE A 197 10.21 3.17 10.29
CA ILE A 197 10.78 3.08 8.94
C ILE A 197 10.55 1.72 8.29
N ARG A 198 10.52 0.64 9.10
CA ARG A 198 10.17 -0.70 8.60
C ARG A 198 8.70 -0.78 8.20
N SER A 199 7.80 -0.17 8.97
CA SER A 199 6.39 -0.11 8.58
C SER A 199 6.20 0.71 7.30
N LEU A 200 6.94 1.81 7.11
CA LEU A 200 6.93 2.59 5.88
C LEU A 200 7.42 1.81 4.66
N GLU A 201 8.55 1.09 4.78
CA GLU A 201 9.05 0.23 3.71
C GLU A 201 8.02 -0.83 3.31
N ARG A 202 7.42 -1.52 4.28
CA ARG A 202 6.36 -2.50 4.01
C ARG A 202 5.13 -1.89 3.33
N ILE A 203 4.76 -0.64 3.63
CA ILE A 203 3.67 0.04 2.90
C ILE A 203 4.05 0.21 1.43
N GLY A 204 5.30 0.60 1.16
CA GLY A 204 5.86 0.65 -0.19
C GLY A 204 5.77 -0.69 -0.91
N ASP A 205 6.24 -1.77 -0.28
CA ASP A 205 6.17 -3.13 -0.83
C ASP A 205 4.74 -3.54 -1.19
N HIS A 206 3.79 -3.32 -0.26
CA HIS A 206 2.39 -3.66 -0.47
C HIS A 206 1.78 -2.83 -1.61
N ALA A 207 2.14 -1.55 -1.75
CA ALA A 207 1.73 -0.72 -2.88
C ALA A 207 2.34 -1.20 -4.20
N CYS A 208 3.61 -1.64 -4.21
CA CYS A 208 4.23 -2.28 -5.35
C CYS A 208 3.48 -3.56 -5.76
N ASN A 209 3.07 -4.40 -4.80
CA ASN A 209 2.28 -5.60 -5.09
C ASN A 209 0.96 -5.27 -5.79
N VAL A 210 0.30 -4.15 -5.47
CA VAL A 210 -0.90 -3.68 -6.20
C VAL A 210 -0.59 -3.44 -7.67
N CYS A 211 0.53 -2.78 -7.99
CA CYS A 211 0.99 -2.58 -9.36
C CYS A 211 1.23 -3.92 -10.10
N GLU A 212 1.81 -4.91 -9.44
CA GLU A 212 2.03 -6.25 -10.01
C GLU A 212 0.69 -6.95 -10.31
N TYR A 213 -0.31 -6.79 -9.44
CA TYR A 213 -1.64 -7.36 -9.69
C TYR A 213 -2.38 -6.67 -10.84
N VAL A 214 -2.14 -5.37 -11.08
CA VAL A 214 -2.64 -4.68 -12.29
C VAL A 214 -2.01 -5.28 -13.56
N ILE A 215 -0.70 -5.49 -13.56
CA ILE A 215 0.01 -6.14 -14.66
C ILE A 215 -0.57 -7.54 -14.92
N TYR A 216 -0.75 -8.33 -13.87
CA TYR A 216 -1.35 -9.66 -13.96
C TYR A 216 -2.78 -9.64 -14.52
N ALA A 217 -3.63 -8.73 -14.05
CA ALA A 217 -5.01 -8.63 -14.51
C ALA A 217 -5.08 -8.40 -16.03
N VAL A 218 -4.30 -7.42 -16.51
CA VAL A 218 -4.32 -6.97 -17.91
C VAL A 218 -3.54 -7.90 -18.84
N LYS A 219 -2.28 -8.19 -18.52
CA LYS A 219 -1.38 -8.97 -19.39
C LYS A 219 -1.47 -10.47 -19.17
N GLY A 220 -1.89 -10.91 -17.98
CA GLY A 220 -1.87 -12.33 -17.60
C GLY A 220 -0.49 -12.86 -17.21
N GLU A 221 0.51 -11.97 -17.11
CA GLU A 221 1.89 -12.30 -16.76
C GLU A 221 2.13 -12.12 -15.26
N ASP A 222 2.92 -13.01 -14.68
CA ASP A 222 3.31 -12.96 -13.26
C ASP A 222 4.72 -12.40 -13.13
N VAL A 223 4.83 -11.16 -12.62
CA VAL A 223 6.09 -10.41 -12.56
C VAL A 223 6.72 -10.35 -11.16
N ARG A 224 6.09 -10.99 -10.15
CA ARG A 224 6.39 -10.82 -8.71
C ARG A 224 7.79 -11.27 -8.26
N HIS A 225 8.50 -11.97 -9.13
CA HIS A 225 9.86 -12.49 -8.87
C HIS A 225 10.85 -12.12 -9.99
N MET A 226 10.48 -11.17 -10.84
CA MET A 226 11.33 -10.68 -11.92
C MET A 226 12.14 -9.48 -11.44
N GLN A 227 13.35 -9.33 -11.97
CA GLN A 227 14.10 -8.08 -11.76
C GLN A 227 13.43 -6.96 -12.56
N GLN A 228 13.51 -5.72 -12.08
CA GLN A 228 12.88 -4.58 -12.75
C GLN A 228 13.29 -4.44 -14.23
N GLU A 229 14.55 -4.71 -14.56
CA GLU A 229 15.03 -4.68 -15.94
C GLU A 229 14.30 -5.71 -16.82
N ASP A 230 14.01 -6.89 -16.27
CA ASP A 230 13.27 -7.96 -16.94
C ASP A 230 11.79 -7.60 -17.09
N ILE A 231 11.17 -7.01 -16.05
CA ILE A 231 9.76 -6.56 -16.08
C ILE A 231 9.56 -5.59 -17.25
N LYS A 232 10.45 -4.61 -17.40
CA LYS A 232 10.34 -3.64 -18.48
C LYS A 232 10.39 -4.29 -19.85
N GLN A 233 11.30 -5.25 -20.06
CA GLN A 233 11.45 -5.95 -21.33
C GLN A 233 10.24 -6.86 -21.63
N VAL A 234 9.75 -7.59 -20.64
CA VAL A 234 8.61 -8.52 -20.81
C VAL A 234 7.30 -7.76 -21.07
N ILE A 235 7.11 -6.62 -20.41
CA ILE A 235 5.83 -5.90 -20.42
C ILE A 235 5.75 -4.81 -21.49
N LEU A 236 6.86 -4.10 -21.75
CA LEU A 236 6.90 -2.93 -22.66
C LEU A 236 7.60 -3.19 -24.00
N GLY A 237 8.34 -4.30 -24.14
CA GLY A 237 9.03 -4.68 -25.39
C GLY A 237 10.47 -4.18 -25.48
#